data_AF-A0AAU8FN88-F1
#
_entry.id   AF-A0AAU8FN88-F1
#
_cell.length_a   1.000
_cell.length_b   1.000
_cell.length_c   1.000
_cell.angle_alpha   90.00
_cell.angle_beta   90.00
_cell.angle_gamma   90.00
#
_symmetry.space_group_name_H-M   'P 1'
#
loop_
_entity.id
_entity.type
_entity.pdbx_description
1 polymer ?
#
loop_
_entity_poly.entity_id
_entity_poly.type
_entity_poly.pdbx_seq_one_letter_code
_entity_poly.pdbx_strand_id
1 'polypeptide(L)'
;MNFETKYITTDIKLSTYEGKMRKSEIAFKHHMLVWFIAGEQFPEHIASLKITEAISILRHIDPDIDSVLANFEEPGKIDLVSFMEKNYMFSMPLEKFSYLTGRALTTFKRDFFNAFAITPQRWLTNKRLERAHYLLSQKQAKSADIYLEVGFENISHFSFAFKKKFGYPPTELGKSQHTRWLPG
;
A
#
# COMPACT_ATOMS: atom_id res chain seq x y z
N MET A 1 -23.40 5.71 -23.08
CA MET A 1 -22.25 4.78 -22.99
C MET A 1 -21.13 5.63 -22.45
N ASN A 2 -20.90 5.58 -21.13
CA ASN A 2 -20.16 6.63 -20.45
C ASN A 2 -18.93 6.04 -19.79
N PHE A 3 -17.77 6.47 -20.25
CA PHE A 3 -16.49 6.15 -19.62
C PHE A 3 -16.22 7.23 -18.58
N GLU A 4 -16.37 6.89 -17.30
CA GLU A 4 -15.84 7.75 -16.24
C GLU A 4 -14.37 7.46 -16.03
N THR A 5 -13.61 8.55 -16.04
CA THR A 5 -12.18 8.50 -15.78
C THR A 5 -11.93 8.91 -14.34
N LYS A 6 -11.29 8.03 -13.57
CA LYS A 6 -10.82 8.36 -12.21
C LYS A 6 -9.31 8.29 -12.17
N TYR A 7 -8.68 9.40 -11.80
CA TYR A 7 -7.24 9.48 -11.65
C TYR A 7 -6.85 9.02 -10.25
N ILE A 8 -5.94 8.05 -10.14
CA ILE A 8 -5.34 7.66 -8.85
C ILE A 8 -4.21 8.64 -8.51
N THR A 9 -3.41 8.99 -9.52
CA THR A 9 -2.37 10.02 -9.49
C THR A 9 -2.43 10.80 -10.81
N THR A 10 -1.64 11.87 -10.95
CA THR A 10 -1.55 12.69 -12.17
C THR A 10 -1.31 11.86 -13.43
N ASP A 11 -0.58 10.75 -13.30
CA ASP A 11 -0.12 9.93 -14.41
C ASP A 11 -0.85 8.59 -14.51
N ILE A 12 -1.64 8.22 -13.49
CA ILE A 12 -2.35 6.94 -13.45
C ILE A 12 -3.85 7.17 -13.62
N LYS A 13 -4.31 6.88 -14.83
CA LYS A 13 -5.71 6.93 -15.24
C LYS A 13 -6.37 5.56 -15.08
N LEU A 14 -7.29 5.40 -14.12
CA LEU A 14 -8.23 4.29 -14.15
C LEU A 14 -9.40 4.65 -15.04
N SER A 15 -9.58 3.90 -16.11
CA SER A 15 -10.86 3.84 -16.81
C SER A 15 -11.73 2.81 -16.10
N THR A 16 -12.79 3.27 -15.44
CA THR A 16 -13.79 2.38 -14.85
C THR A 16 -14.94 2.19 -15.83
N TYR A 17 -15.24 0.93 -16.14
CA TYR A 17 -16.40 0.56 -16.93
C TYR A 17 -17.65 0.59 -16.05
N GLU A 18 -18.53 1.57 -16.29
CA GLU A 18 -19.90 1.59 -15.75
C GLU A 18 -20.90 1.02 -16.77
N GLY A 19 -20.78 -0.28 -17.04
CA GLY A 19 -21.82 -1.03 -17.74
C GLY A 19 -22.28 -2.22 -16.91
N LYS A 20 -23.46 -2.78 -17.24
CA LYS A 20 -23.93 -4.04 -16.66
C LYS A 20 -22.93 -5.15 -17.01
N MET A 21 -22.02 -5.43 -16.08
CA MET A 21 -21.11 -6.57 -16.16
C MET A 21 -21.95 -7.86 -16.18
N ARG A 22 -21.62 -8.78 -17.08
CA ARG A 22 -22.22 -10.12 -17.07
C ARG A 22 -21.79 -10.84 -15.80
N LYS A 23 -22.62 -11.76 -15.29
CA LYS A 23 -22.31 -12.54 -14.07
C LYS A 23 -20.94 -13.22 -14.14
N SER A 24 -20.52 -13.66 -15.34
CA SER A 24 -19.20 -14.24 -15.61
C SER A 24 -18.05 -13.26 -15.40
N GLU A 25 -18.21 -12.00 -15.79
CA GLU A 25 -17.18 -10.95 -15.69
C GLU A 25 -17.00 -10.48 -14.24
N ILE A 26 -18.10 -10.40 -13.49
CA ILE A 26 -18.08 -10.13 -12.04
C ILE A 26 -17.37 -11.28 -11.32
N ALA A 27 -17.73 -12.53 -11.62
CA ALA A 27 -17.08 -13.70 -11.04
C ALA A 27 -15.58 -13.72 -11.35
N PHE A 28 -15.15 -13.37 -12.56
CA PHE A 28 -13.73 -13.33 -12.95
C PHE A 28 -12.93 -12.26 -12.19
N LYS A 29 -13.50 -11.05 -12.02
CA LYS A 29 -12.88 -9.96 -11.27
C LYS A 29 -12.70 -10.31 -9.78
N HIS A 30 -13.69 -10.99 -9.19
CA HIS A 30 -13.60 -11.47 -7.81
C HIS A 30 -12.67 -12.69 -7.67
N HIS A 31 -12.64 -13.60 -8.63
CA HIS A 31 -11.83 -14.81 -8.58
C HIS A 31 -10.32 -14.49 -8.55
N MET A 32 -9.85 -13.49 -9.33
CA MET A 32 -8.44 -13.08 -9.28
C MET A 32 -8.00 -12.45 -7.95
N LEU A 33 -8.87 -11.63 -7.34
CA LEU A 33 -8.61 -11.08 -6.01
C LEU A 33 -8.58 -12.17 -4.95
N VAL A 34 -9.41 -13.22 -5.09
CA VAL A 34 -9.42 -14.37 -4.19
C VAL A 34 -8.06 -15.07 -4.15
N TRP A 35 -7.38 -15.32 -5.27
CA TRP A 35 -6.06 -15.95 -5.24
C TRP A 35 -4.98 -15.06 -4.60
N PHE A 36 -5.03 -13.75 -4.87
CA PHE A 36 -4.11 -12.79 -4.27
C PHE A 36 -4.32 -12.63 -2.75
N ILE A 37 -5.55 -12.80 -2.27
CA ILE A 37 -5.94 -12.68 -0.87
C ILE A 37 -5.83 -14.01 -0.11
N ALA A 38 -6.09 -15.14 -0.79
CA ALA A 38 -6.13 -16.48 -0.18
C ALA A 38 -4.75 -17.11 0.03
N GLY A 39 -3.69 -16.55 -0.57
CA GLY A 39 -2.32 -17.04 -0.38
C GLY A 39 -2.06 -18.42 -1.00
N GLU A 40 -2.94 -18.90 -1.89
CA GLU A 40 -2.77 -20.18 -2.60
C GLU A 40 -1.83 -20.04 -3.82
N GLN A 41 -1.19 -21.15 -4.20
CA GLN A 41 -0.32 -21.20 -5.38
C GLN A 41 -1.15 -20.99 -6.65
N PHE A 42 -0.88 -19.89 -7.33
CA PHE A 42 -1.54 -19.51 -8.57
C PHE A 42 -1.23 -20.55 -9.68
N PRO A 43 -2.25 -21.13 -10.36
CA PRO A 43 -1.99 -22.09 -11.43
C PRO A 43 -1.12 -21.50 -12.54
N GLU A 44 -0.10 -22.23 -12.99
CA GLU A 44 0.95 -21.74 -13.90
C GLU A 44 0.38 -21.15 -15.20
N HIS A 45 -0.63 -21.80 -15.79
CA HIS A 45 -1.29 -21.31 -17.01
C HIS A 45 -2.00 -19.96 -16.80
N ILE A 46 -2.59 -19.71 -15.62
CA ILE A 46 -3.19 -18.41 -15.31
C ILE A 46 -2.09 -17.38 -15.01
N ALA A 47 -1.00 -17.78 -14.34
CA ALA A 47 0.17 -16.92 -14.11
C ALA A 47 0.71 -16.37 -15.43
N SER A 48 0.92 -17.25 -16.41
CA SER A 48 1.41 -16.89 -17.73
C SER A 48 0.48 -15.90 -18.44
N LEU A 49 -0.84 -16.13 -18.39
CA LEU A 49 -1.82 -15.21 -18.98
C LEU A 49 -1.78 -13.83 -18.32
N LYS A 50 -1.65 -13.77 -16.99
CA LYS A 50 -1.58 -12.49 -16.24
C LYS A 50 -0.28 -11.74 -16.49
N ILE A 51 0.84 -12.45 -16.55
CA ILE A 51 2.14 -11.86 -16.90
C ILE A 51 2.07 -11.28 -18.32
N THR A 52 1.49 -12.02 -19.26
CA THR A 52 1.33 -11.58 -20.65
C THR A 52 0.44 -10.34 -20.76
N GLU A 53 -0.68 -10.32 -20.05
CA GLU A 53 -1.57 -9.15 -19.97
C GLU A 53 -0.84 -7.92 -19.39
N ALA A 54 -0.14 -8.09 -18.27
CA ALA A 54 0.61 -7.01 -17.63
C ALA A 54 1.72 -6.46 -18.53
N ILE A 55 2.51 -7.32 -19.17
CA ILE A 55 3.55 -6.91 -20.14
C ILE A 55 2.91 -6.17 -21.32
N SER A 56 1.78 -6.65 -21.83
CA SER A 56 1.08 -6.01 -22.95
C SER A 56 0.58 -4.61 -22.59
N ILE A 57 0.04 -4.45 -21.38
CA ILE A 57 -0.37 -3.13 -20.86
C ILE A 57 0.84 -2.21 -20.73
N LEU A 58 1.95 -2.70 -20.15
CA LEU A 58 3.17 -1.91 -19.98
C LEU A 58 3.73 -1.44 -21.32
N ARG A 59 3.83 -2.34 -22.32
CA ARG A 59 4.25 -1.99 -23.69
C ARG A 59 3.33 -0.99 -24.38
N HIS A 60 2.04 -1.02 -24.05
CA HIS A 60 1.08 -0.06 -24.60
C HIS A 60 1.25 1.33 -23.97
N ILE A 61 1.59 1.39 -22.68
CA ILE A 61 1.82 2.65 -21.96
C ILE A 61 3.16 3.26 -22.36
N ASP A 62 4.19 2.43 -22.49
CA ASP A 62 5.56 2.82 -22.82
C ASP A 62 6.13 1.85 -23.87
N PRO A 63 6.22 2.26 -25.15
CA PRO A 63 6.77 1.43 -26.21
C PRO A 63 8.25 1.05 -26.02
N ASP A 64 9.01 1.83 -25.24
CA ASP A 64 10.45 1.60 -24.99
C ASP A 64 10.71 0.74 -23.74
N ILE A 65 9.64 0.30 -23.06
CA ILE A 65 9.71 -0.49 -21.83
C ILE A 65 10.41 -1.84 -22.02
N ASP A 66 10.50 -2.35 -23.25
CA ASP A 66 11.16 -3.63 -23.54
C ASP A 66 12.63 -3.66 -23.10
N SER A 67 13.32 -2.52 -23.12
CA SER A 67 14.68 -2.38 -22.58
C SER A 67 14.74 -2.63 -21.06
N VAL A 68 13.69 -2.24 -20.32
CA VAL A 68 13.54 -2.46 -18.88
C VAL A 68 13.05 -3.88 -18.60
N LEU A 69 12.08 -4.39 -19.37
CA LEU A 69 11.55 -5.75 -19.21
C LEU A 69 12.58 -6.84 -19.56
N ALA A 70 13.48 -6.55 -20.49
CA ALA A 70 14.60 -7.42 -20.85
C ALA A 70 15.81 -7.25 -19.94
N ASN A 71 15.77 -6.31 -18.98
CA ASN A 71 16.84 -6.14 -18.01
C ASN A 71 16.70 -7.19 -16.89
N PHE A 72 17.45 -8.27 -17.03
CA PHE A 72 17.56 -9.35 -16.03
C PHE A 72 18.75 -9.18 -15.09
N GLU A 73 19.44 -8.04 -15.13
CA GLU A 73 20.45 -7.74 -14.12
C GLU A 73 19.80 -7.74 -12.74
N GLU A 74 20.53 -8.20 -11.72
CA GLU A 74 20.06 -8.00 -10.35
C GLU A 74 19.76 -6.52 -10.19
N PRO A 75 18.54 -6.13 -9.76
CA PRO A 75 18.18 -4.74 -9.63
C PRO A 75 19.26 -4.10 -8.76
N GLY A 76 20.10 -3.26 -9.38
CA GLY A 76 21.14 -2.54 -8.67
C GLY A 76 20.50 -1.89 -7.45
N LYS A 77 21.20 -1.90 -6.31
CA LYS A 77 20.63 -1.52 -5.00
C LYS A 77 19.68 -0.34 -5.14
N ILE A 78 18.36 -0.63 -5.12
CA ILE A 78 17.35 0.41 -5.19
C ILE A 78 17.63 1.39 -4.05
N ASP A 79 17.46 2.68 -4.31
CA ASP A 79 17.64 3.70 -3.29
C ASP A 79 16.72 3.39 -2.11
N LEU A 80 17.34 2.97 -1.00
CA LEU A 80 16.64 2.40 0.15
C LEU A 80 15.70 3.43 0.76
N VAL A 81 16.16 4.69 0.83
CA VAL A 81 15.42 5.77 1.46
C VAL A 81 14.17 6.10 0.64
N SER A 82 14.32 6.39 -0.66
CA SER A 82 13.18 6.68 -1.54
C SER A 82 12.20 5.52 -1.60
N PHE A 83 12.69 4.27 -1.67
CA PHE A 83 11.82 3.11 -1.65
C PHE A 83 11.01 3.01 -0.37
N MET A 84 11.65 3.15 0.80
CA MET A 84 10.95 3.02 2.08
C MET A 84 9.95 4.16 2.32
N GLU A 85 10.29 5.41 1.95
CA GLU A 85 9.39 6.56 2.06
C GLU A 85 8.15 6.44 1.15
N LYS A 86 8.27 5.79 0.00
CA LYS A 86 7.12 5.54 -0.90
C LYS A 86 6.26 4.36 -0.46
N ASN A 87 6.87 3.36 0.19
CA ASN A 87 6.24 2.06 0.42
C ASN A 87 5.91 1.75 1.89
N TYR A 88 6.16 2.68 2.83
CA TYR A 88 5.97 2.41 4.26
C TYR A 88 4.55 1.98 4.65
N MET A 89 3.52 2.36 3.89
CA MET A 89 2.12 2.01 4.16
C MET A 89 1.75 0.58 3.77
N PHE A 90 2.56 -0.10 2.94
CA PHE A 90 2.30 -1.49 2.59
C PHE A 90 2.58 -2.40 3.79
N SER A 91 1.55 -3.11 4.27
CA SER A 91 1.74 -4.12 5.31
C SER A 91 2.40 -5.35 4.73
N MET A 92 3.69 -5.52 5.01
CA MET A 92 4.44 -6.70 4.62
C MET A 92 5.60 -6.96 5.60
N PRO A 93 6.10 -8.21 5.68
CA PRO A 93 7.26 -8.57 6.49
C PRO A 93 8.54 -7.85 6.02
N LEU A 94 9.52 -7.70 6.93
CA LEU A 94 10.82 -7.08 6.61
C LEU A 94 11.59 -7.85 5.53
N GLU A 95 11.39 -9.16 5.46
CA GLU A 95 11.94 -10.05 4.45
C GLU A 95 11.48 -9.64 3.04
N LYS A 96 10.24 -9.15 2.92
CA LYS A 96 9.72 -8.69 1.64
C LYS A 96 10.30 -7.32 1.27
N PHE A 97 10.47 -6.41 2.22
CA PHE A 97 11.18 -5.14 2.00
C PHE A 97 12.64 -5.37 1.58
N SER A 98 13.34 -6.32 2.21
CA SER A 98 14.73 -6.64 1.85
C SER A 98 14.81 -7.22 0.44
N TYR A 99 13.92 -8.16 0.11
CA TYR A 99 13.82 -8.74 -1.23
C TYR A 99 13.55 -7.67 -2.30
N LEU A 100 12.55 -6.81 -2.08
CA LEU A 100 12.16 -5.76 -3.03
C LEU A 100 13.22 -4.67 -3.21
N THR A 101 14.20 -4.59 -2.31
CA THR A 101 15.31 -3.63 -2.39
C THR A 101 16.61 -4.29 -2.88
N GLY A 102 16.57 -5.56 -3.31
CA GLY A 102 17.73 -6.30 -3.78
C GLY A 102 18.77 -6.56 -2.68
N ARG A 103 18.34 -6.74 -1.43
CA ARG A 103 19.22 -6.88 -0.26
C ARG A 103 18.90 -8.15 0.51
N ALA A 104 19.95 -8.86 0.95
CA ALA A 104 19.81 -9.82 2.04
C ALA A 104 19.29 -9.11 3.30
N LEU A 105 18.52 -9.82 4.15
CA LEU A 105 17.88 -9.22 5.32
C LEU A 105 18.87 -8.54 6.29
N THR A 106 20.04 -9.13 6.48
CA THR A 106 21.12 -8.57 7.33
C THR A 106 21.68 -7.28 6.75
N THR A 107 21.95 -7.26 5.44
CA THR A 107 22.39 -6.07 4.70
C THR A 107 21.33 -4.97 4.74
N PHE A 108 20.06 -5.32 4.51
CA PHE A 108 18.95 -4.37 4.61
C PHE A 108 18.89 -3.72 5.99
N LYS A 109 18.93 -4.49 7.08
CA LYS A 109 18.88 -3.94 8.44
C LYS A 109 20.05 -2.99 8.74
N ARG A 110 21.26 -3.36 8.29
CA ARG A 110 22.47 -2.52 8.45
C ARG A 110 22.38 -1.24 7.65
N ASP A 111 22.10 -1.34 6.34
CA ASP A 111 22.00 -0.19 5.45
C ASP A 111 20.88 0.75 5.91
N PHE A 112 19.77 0.21 6.41
CA PHE A 112 18.67 0.99 6.97
C PHE A 112 19.07 1.73 8.24
N PHE A 113 19.75 1.05 9.17
CA PHE A 113 20.23 1.71 10.39
C PHE A 113 21.24 2.82 10.07
N ASN A 114 22.11 2.62 9.08
CA ASN A 114 23.04 3.65 8.63
C ASN A 114 22.32 4.87 8.03
N ALA A 115 21.18 4.67 7.36
CA ALA A 115 20.40 5.74 6.75
C ALA A 115 19.50 6.51 7.75
N PHE A 116 18.89 5.81 8.71
CA PHE A 116 17.85 6.37 9.59
C PHE A 116 18.20 6.41 11.08
N ALA A 117 19.34 5.84 11.48
CA ALA A 117 19.78 5.68 12.87
C ALA A 117 18.79 4.94 13.80
N ILE A 118 17.81 4.21 13.23
CA ILE A 118 16.83 3.42 13.96
C ILE A 118 16.52 2.12 13.22
N THR A 119 15.95 1.12 13.91
CA THR A 119 15.60 -0.17 13.29
C THR A 119 14.44 -0.02 12.30
N PRO A 120 14.41 -0.82 11.21
CA PRO A 120 13.34 -0.74 10.20
C PRO A 120 11.92 -0.84 10.78
N GLN A 121 11.71 -1.75 11.74
CA GLN A 121 10.40 -1.97 12.35
C GLN A 121 9.94 -0.79 13.21
N ARG A 122 10.88 -0.19 13.95
CA ARG A 122 10.60 1.02 14.75
C ARG A 122 10.33 2.22 13.83
N TRP A 123 11.10 2.36 12.76
CA TRP A 123 10.89 3.40 11.75
C TRP A 123 9.51 3.28 11.10
N LEU A 124 9.14 2.09 10.60
CA LEU A 124 7.83 1.83 10.00
C LEU A 124 6.71 2.19 10.96
N THR A 125 6.76 1.68 12.19
CA THR A 125 5.76 1.98 13.22
C THR A 125 5.65 3.49 13.45
N ASN A 126 6.78 4.16 13.62
CA ASN A 126 6.80 5.61 13.84
C ASN A 126 6.18 6.38 12.68
N LYS A 127 6.54 6.02 11.44
CA LYS A 127 6.14 6.74 10.25
C LYS A 127 4.66 6.55 9.92
N ARG A 128 4.17 5.32 10.10
CA ARG A 128 2.73 5.00 10.03
C ARG A 128 1.91 5.75 11.07
N LEU A 129 2.40 5.84 12.31
CA LEU A 129 1.74 6.59 13.39
C LEU A 129 1.72 8.10 13.13
N GLU A 130 2.80 8.67 12.60
CA GLU A 130 2.83 10.09 12.17
C GLU A 130 1.81 10.36 11.07
N ARG A 131 1.71 9.47 10.08
CA ARG A 131 0.69 9.59 9.03
C ARG A 131 -0.72 9.48 9.59
N ALA A 132 -0.96 8.53 10.49
CA ALA A 132 -2.25 8.38 11.15
C ALA A 132 -2.63 9.62 11.95
N HIS A 133 -1.69 10.19 12.69
CA HIS A 133 -1.90 11.42 13.45
C HIS A 133 -2.30 12.59 12.53
N TYR A 134 -1.60 12.74 11.41
CA TYR A 134 -1.96 13.72 10.38
C TYR A 134 -3.37 13.51 9.82
N LEU A 135 -3.75 12.27 9.49
CA LEU A 135 -5.08 11.97 8.95
C LEU A 135 -6.19 12.22 9.97
N LEU A 136 -5.99 11.85 11.24
CA LEU A 136 -6.95 12.06 12.31
C LEU A 136 -7.12 13.55 12.64
N SER A 137 -6.03 14.32 12.63
CA SER A 137 -6.06 15.75 12.95
C SER A 137 -6.62 16.60 11.81
N GLN A 138 -6.29 16.29 10.56
CA GLN A 138 -6.63 17.14 9.41
C GLN A 138 -7.89 16.71 8.67
N LYS A 139 -8.19 15.41 8.61
CA LYS A 139 -9.29 14.87 7.77
C LYS A 139 -10.50 14.41 8.57
N GLN A 140 -10.49 14.57 9.91
CA GLN A 140 -11.54 14.08 10.82
C GLN A 140 -11.94 12.62 10.59
N ALA A 141 -11.00 11.81 10.09
CA ALA A 141 -11.25 10.40 9.80
C ALA A 141 -11.41 9.61 11.11
N LYS A 142 -12.18 8.51 11.10
CA LYS A 142 -12.28 7.63 12.27
C LYS A 142 -11.07 6.71 12.33
N SER A 143 -10.60 6.44 13.55
CA SER A 143 -9.48 5.51 13.79
C SER A 143 -9.73 4.11 13.20
N ALA A 144 -10.99 3.66 13.17
CA ALA A 144 -11.40 2.39 12.58
C ALA A 144 -11.27 2.35 11.06
N ASP A 145 -11.31 3.51 10.39
CA ASP A 145 -11.28 3.59 8.93
C ASP A 145 -9.85 3.70 8.40
N ILE A 146 -8.92 4.25 9.20
CA ILE A 146 -7.56 4.59 8.73
C ILE A 146 -6.48 3.57 9.10
N TYR A 147 -6.70 2.67 10.06
CA TYR A 147 -5.61 1.83 10.57
C TYR A 147 -5.02 0.92 9.48
N LEU A 148 -5.88 0.39 8.59
CA LEU A 148 -5.45 -0.37 7.42
C LEU A 148 -4.75 0.52 6.38
N GLU A 149 -5.28 1.73 6.14
CA GLU A 149 -4.73 2.69 5.16
C GLU A 149 -3.29 3.07 5.52
N VAL A 150 -3.00 3.26 6.80
CA VAL A 150 -1.64 3.58 7.27
C VAL A 150 -0.76 2.35 7.45
N GLY A 151 -1.23 1.15 7.11
CA GLY A 151 -0.44 -0.07 7.11
C GLY A 151 -0.38 -0.83 8.44
N PHE A 152 -1.35 -0.67 9.34
CA PHE A 152 -1.51 -1.57 10.48
C PHE A 152 -2.50 -2.68 10.16
N GLU A 153 -2.20 -3.91 10.59
CA GLU A 153 -3.10 -5.07 10.36
C GLU A 153 -4.20 -5.18 11.41
N ASN A 154 -3.99 -4.60 12.59
CA ASN A 154 -4.88 -4.74 13.74
C ASN A 154 -5.07 -3.40 14.46
N ILE A 155 -6.34 -3.03 14.65
CA ILE A 155 -6.77 -1.81 15.35
C ILE A 155 -6.30 -1.75 16.81
N SER A 156 -6.21 -2.88 17.51
CA SER A 156 -5.73 -2.95 18.89
C SER A 156 -4.25 -2.62 18.98
N HIS A 157 -3.44 -3.19 18.09
CA HIS A 157 -2.02 -2.88 18.00
C HIS A 157 -1.79 -1.41 17.62
N PHE A 158 -2.54 -0.92 16.63
CA PHE A 158 -2.53 0.48 16.23
C PHE A 158 -2.84 1.41 17.41
N SER A 159 -3.95 1.18 18.11
CA SER A 159 -4.40 2.05 19.21
C SER A 159 -3.41 2.07 20.37
N PHE A 160 -2.85 0.90 20.72
CA PHE A 160 -1.80 0.80 21.74
C PHE A 160 -0.54 1.56 21.35
N ALA A 161 -0.04 1.35 20.13
CA ALA A 161 1.17 2.00 19.63
C ALA A 161 0.99 3.52 19.50
N PHE A 162 -0.19 3.97 19.06
CA PHE A 162 -0.55 5.37 18.95
C PHE A 162 -0.54 6.06 20.31
N LYS A 163 -1.23 5.49 21.31
CA LYS A 163 -1.24 6.01 22.67
C LYS A 163 0.16 6.04 23.27
N LYS A 164 0.98 5.00 23.04
CA LYS A 164 2.36 4.95 23.50
C LYS A 164 3.22 6.06 22.90
N LYS A 165 3.01 6.45 21.64
CA LYS A 165 3.78 7.49 20.96
C LYS A 165 3.33 8.91 21.31
N PHE A 166 2.02 9.16 21.34
CA PHE A 166 1.46 10.51 21.46
C PHE A 166 0.91 10.85 22.85
N GLY A 167 0.77 9.87 23.74
CA GLY A 167 0.25 10.05 25.11
C GLY A 167 -1.26 9.90 25.25
N TYR A 168 -2.01 9.91 24.14
CA TYR A 168 -3.47 9.81 24.13
C TYR A 168 -3.97 8.84 23.04
N PRO A 169 -5.16 8.23 23.20
CA PRO A 169 -5.75 7.33 22.21
C PRO A 169 -6.15 8.06 20.92
N PRO A 170 -6.14 7.37 19.76
CA PRO A 170 -6.47 7.98 18.47
C PRO A 170 -7.92 8.50 18.40
N THR A 171 -8.83 7.98 19.23
CA THR A 171 -10.23 8.39 19.32
C THR A 171 -10.42 9.80 19.87
N GLU A 172 -9.45 10.36 20.59
CA GLU A 172 -9.54 11.74 21.10
C GLU A 172 -9.46 12.78 19.99
N LEU A 173 -8.68 12.54 18.93
CA LEU A 173 -8.57 13.46 17.78
C LEU A 173 -9.86 13.48 16.94
N GLY A 174 -10.54 12.34 16.83
CA GLY A 174 -11.78 12.19 16.05
C GLY A 174 -13.02 12.79 16.73
N LYS A 175 -12.93 13.27 17.97
CA LYS A 175 -14.08 13.82 18.74
C LYS A 175 -14.27 15.32 18.57
N SER A 176 -13.48 15.98 17.73
CA SER A 176 -13.37 17.43 17.72
C SER A 176 -14.60 18.23 17.26
N GLN A 177 -15.69 17.65 16.70
CA GLN A 177 -16.92 18.42 16.35
C GLN A 177 -18.26 17.63 16.36
N HIS A 178 -18.54 16.79 17.37
CA HIS A 178 -19.92 16.29 17.59
C HIS A 178 -20.56 16.76 18.90
N THR A 179 -20.18 17.95 19.37
CA THR A 179 -20.84 18.64 20.49
C THR A 179 -20.98 20.12 20.21
N ARG A 180 -21.94 20.49 19.34
CA ARG A 180 -22.54 21.83 19.38
C ARG A 180 -23.90 21.89 18.66
N TRP A 181 -24.95 21.32 19.27
CA TRP A 181 -26.23 22.03 19.52
C TRP A 181 -27.33 21.13 20.12
N LEU A 182 -27.72 21.43 21.37
CA LEU A 182 -29.07 21.57 21.94
C LEU A 182 -28.82 22.26 23.30
N PRO A 183 -29.58 23.30 23.71
CA PRO A 183 -31.04 23.24 23.77
C PRO A 183 -31.79 24.54 23.39
N GLY A 184 -33.10 24.36 23.22
CA GLY A 184 -34.15 25.39 23.16
C GLY A 184 -35.49 24.69 23.10
#